data_AF-U3TDX2-F1
#
_entry.id   AF-U3TDX2-F1
#
_cell.length_a   1.000
_cell.length_b   1.000
_cell.length_c   1.000
_cell.angle_alpha   90.00
_cell.angle_beta   90.00
_cell.angle_gamma   90.00
#
_symmetry.space_group_name_H-M   'P 1'
#
loop_
_entity.id
_entity.type
_entity.pdbx_description
1 polymer ?
#
loop_
_entity_poly.entity_id
_entity_poly.type
_entity_poly.pdbx_seq_one_letter_code
_entity_poly.pdbx_strand_id
1 'polypeptide(L)'
;MQGGYSLAHIAAGIAVVALIVLGAGFYAIYQELASLRSQVEGLNTRYEEISESLENVQGAFESSRGDIESIASSLESIQDRVSSIEERLGSTATQSDLDAVARELASLSQQLEDLQARIQALEESGAERGERLDQLAMALQDLQARLASLEERVDEVYSSLYFPVTVVDGTGTPVVILERPERIVSMAPSATEALYYIGALDRVVGVDQYSDFPPELNEAKEAGDVAVIGGYWNPSIEAILSLEPDLVVGVSSVPSHIQARKVLAAYGIPVILLPYSSLEDIRESLIMAGKATGEVVSAYKAAVEFDMAVAAAGILLEGLEPVETAVIVWPNPLFVVGGGTWEHEIIEAAGGVNVYGDTQGWPQVSYESLLEKDPDVIILMGDHGEGGVTVEGFMEALESQLGDAAWEIDAVASGRIYILLDEYNDSFARPSPRTVLSMFVMAAVIHPEAFDMQPDSLPSEVSPGTLDILALLEGRLPGEVLEFLGGALG
;
A
#
# COMPACT_ATOMS: atom_id res chain seq x y z
N MET A 1 6.91 42.89 17.92
CA MET A 1 5.97 43.40 16.90
C MET A 1 6.77 43.49 15.61
N GLN A 2 6.52 42.77 14.52
CA GLN A 2 5.29 42.15 14.01
C GLN A 2 5.62 40.76 13.45
N GLY A 3 4.91 39.73 13.92
CA GLY A 3 4.82 38.45 13.23
C GLY A 3 3.80 38.59 12.11
N GLY A 4 4.29 38.79 10.89
CA GLY A 4 3.47 38.67 9.68
C GLY A 4 3.53 37.23 9.21
N TYR A 5 2.56 36.41 9.60
CA TYR A 5 2.35 35.14 8.92
C TYR A 5 2.09 35.46 7.44
N SER A 6 2.97 35.00 6.56
CA SER A 6 2.85 35.18 5.12
C SER A 6 1.48 34.63 4.67
N LEU A 7 0.78 35.37 3.81
CA LEU A 7 -0.47 34.94 3.17
C LEU A 7 -0.39 33.54 2.55
N ALA A 8 0.81 33.08 2.18
CA ALA A 8 1.06 31.72 1.69
C ALA A 8 0.89 30.64 2.78
N HIS A 9 1.26 30.90 4.04
CA HIS A 9 1.09 29.95 5.15
C HIS A 9 -0.37 29.86 5.59
N ILE A 10 -1.10 30.97 5.52
CA ILE A 10 -2.55 30.99 5.80
C ILE A 10 -3.31 30.29 4.66
N ALA A 11 -2.91 30.49 3.41
CA ALA A 11 -3.49 29.77 2.26
C ALA A 11 -3.19 28.26 2.30
N ALA A 12 -1.97 27.86 2.67
CA ALA A 12 -1.60 26.47 2.88
C ALA A 12 -2.40 25.84 4.05
N GLY A 13 -2.52 26.54 5.18
CA GLY A 13 -3.34 26.07 6.31
C GLY A 13 -4.83 25.95 5.96
N ILE A 14 -5.39 26.88 5.16
CA ILE A 14 -6.78 26.80 4.70
C ILE A 14 -6.96 25.69 3.66
N ALA A 15 -5.99 25.45 2.78
CA ALA A 15 -6.01 24.34 1.84
C ALA A 15 -5.91 22.98 2.55
N VAL A 16 -5.04 22.86 3.55
CA VAL A 16 -4.92 21.69 4.42
C VAL A 16 -6.21 21.47 5.21
N VAL A 17 -6.80 22.50 5.80
CA VAL A 17 -8.09 22.38 6.51
C VAL A 17 -9.24 22.07 5.54
N ALA A 18 -9.26 22.63 4.32
CA ALA A 18 -10.27 22.30 3.32
C ALA A 18 -10.11 20.87 2.77
N LEU A 19 -8.86 20.39 2.61
CA LEU A 19 -8.53 19.00 2.27
C LEU A 19 -8.85 18.05 3.43
N ILE A 20 -8.65 18.46 4.68
CA ILE A 20 -9.06 17.71 5.86
C ILE A 20 -10.58 17.69 5.99
N VAL A 21 -11.30 18.75 5.64
CA VAL A 21 -12.76 18.80 5.76
C VAL A 21 -13.44 18.07 4.59
N LEU A 22 -12.95 18.24 3.36
CA LEU A 22 -13.41 17.46 2.20
C LEU A 22 -12.97 16.00 2.32
N GLY A 23 -11.73 15.77 2.76
CA GLY A 23 -11.19 14.46 3.07
C GLY A 23 -11.91 13.80 4.24
N ALA A 24 -12.30 14.52 5.30
CA ALA A 24 -13.09 13.98 6.41
C ALA A 24 -14.54 13.72 6.02
N GLY A 25 -15.14 14.57 5.18
CA GLY A 25 -16.48 14.33 4.64
C GLY A 25 -16.51 13.12 3.70
N PHE A 26 -15.48 12.99 2.87
CA PHE A 26 -15.30 11.86 1.98
C PHE A 26 -14.87 10.59 2.73
N TYR A 27 -14.05 10.72 3.77
CA TYR A 27 -13.70 9.67 4.72
C TYR A 27 -14.91 9.22 5.50
N ALA A 28 -15.83 10.12 5.89
CA ALA A 28 -17.07 9.74 6.54
C ALA A 28 -17.98 8.96 5.58
N ILE A 29 -18.18 9.45 4.35
CA ILE A 29 -18.92 8.74 3.29
C ILE A 29 -18.28 7.37 3.01
N TYR A 30 -16.96 7.31 2.92
CA TYR A 30 -16.22 6.08 2.67
C TYR A 30 -16.27 5.12 3.85
N GLN A 31 -16.01 5.57 5.08
CA GLN A 31 -16.09 4.72 6.27
C GLN A 31 -17.49 4.17 6.41
N GLU A 32 -18.49 4.96 6.05
CA GLU A 32 -19.85 4.50 6.01
C GLU A 32 -20.09 3.49 4.90
N LEU A 33 -19.66 3.73 3.66
CA LEU A 33 -19.79 2.77 2.55
C LEU A 33 -18.99 1.47 2.78
N ALA A 34 -17.78 1.56 3.31
CA ALA A 34 -16.94 0.43 3.69
C ALA A 34 -17.55 -0.33 4.88
N SER A 35 -18.10 0.39 5.86
CA SER A 35 -18.86 -0.22 6.96
C SER A 35 -20.14 -0.88 6.47
N LEU A 36 -20.84 -0.26 5.51
CA LEU A 36 -22.01 -0.83 4.86
C LEU A 36 -21.62 -2.11 4.11
N ARG A 37 -20.57 -2.09 3.29
CA ARG A 37 -20.04 -3.27 2.59
C ARG A 37 -19.70 -4.40 3.56
N SER A 38 -18.92 -4.11 4.59
CA SER A 38 -18.57 -5.09 5.63
C SER A 38 -19.79 -5.61 6.40
N GLN A 39 -20.79 -4.76 6.64
CA GLN A 39 -22.06 -5.17 7.25
C GLN A 39 -22.83 -6.11 6.31
N VAL A 40 -22.86 -5.85 5.00
CA VAL A 40 -23.52 -6.73 4.03
C VAL A 40 -22.79 -8.07 3.90
N GLU A 41 -21.45 -8.06 3.85
CA GLU A 41 -20.64 -9.29 3.89
C GLU A 41 -20.93 -10.10 5.17
N GLY A 42 -20.99 -9.45 6.32
CA GLY A 42 -21.36 -10.10 7.59
C GLY A 42 -22.79 -10.64 7.62
N LEU A 43 -23.73 -9.99 6.92
CA LEU A 43 -25.08 -10.53 6.71
C LEU A 43 -25.05 -11.78 5.82
N ASN A 44 -24.20 -11.80 4.80
CA ASN A 44 -24.02 -12.95 3.91
C ASN A 44 -23.41 -14.14 4.66
N THR A 45 -22.39 -13.94 5.49
CA THR A 45 -21.85 -15.00 6.37
C THR A 45 -22.91 -15.56 7.32
N ARG A 46 -23.69 -14.68 7.96
CA ARG A 46 -24.80 -15.12 8.84
C ARG A 46 -25.89 -15.87 8.07
N TYR A 47 -26.17 -15.46 6.84
CA TYR A 47 -27.06 -16.19 5.95
C TYR A 47 -26.55 -17.60 5.67
N GLU A 48 -25.26 -17.76 5.36
CA GLU A 48 -24.63 -19.06 5.12
C GLU A 48 -24.74 -19.97 6.36
N GLU A 49 -24.46 -19.44 7.55
CA GLU A 49 -24.63 -20.17 8.82
C GLU A 49 -26.08 -20.58 9.07
N ILE A 50 -27.04 -19.68 8.78
CA ILE A 50 -28.48 -19.96 8.89
C ILE A 50 -28.90 -21.03 7.87
N SER A 51 -28.38 -20.97 6.64
CA SER A 51 -28.63 -21.94 5.58
C SER A 51 -28.12 -23.32 5.96
N GLU A 52 -26.89 -23.40 6.47
CA GLU A 52 -26.28 -24.66 6.95
C GLU A 52 -27.05 -25.23 8.14
N SER A 53 -27.46 -24.39 9.09
CA SER A 53 -28.32 -24.79 10.22
C SER A 53 -29.65 -25.36 9.70
N LEU A 54 -30.27 -24.72 8.70
CA LEU A 54 -31.54 -25.16 8.14
C LEU A 54 -31.41 -26.47 7.32
N GLU A 55 -30.29 -26.70 6.65
CA GLU A 55 -29.95 -27.99 6.02
C GLU A 55 -29.76 -29.10 7.06
N ASN A 56 -29.14 -28.81 8.20
CA ASN A 56 -28.99 -29.75 9.31
C ASN A 56 -30.34 -30.08 9.99
N VAL A 57 -31.26 -29.11 10.05
CA VAL A 57 -32.65 -29.29 10.52
C VAL A 57 -33.46 -30.20 9.60
N GLN A 58 -33.24 -30.19 8.28
CA GLN A 58 -33.97 -31.03 7.32
C GLN A 58 -33.86 -32.54 7.60
N GLY A 59 -32.84 -32.99 8.36
CA GLY A 59 -32.59 -34.40 8.68
C GLY A 59 -33.38 -34.97 9.85
N ALA A 60 -34.12 -34.16 10.60
CA ALA A 60 -34.82 -34.59 11.79
C ALA A 60 -36.26 -34.07 11.81
N PHE A 61 -37.01 -34.51 12.83
CA PHE A 61 -38.07 -33.76 13.52
C PHE A 61 -39.52 -34.08 13.10
N GLU A 62 -40.63 -34.08 13.96
CA GLU A 62 -42.19 -34.03 13.79
C GLU A 62 -43.01 -33.02 14.71
N SER A 63 -43.67 -31.93 14.17
CA SER A 63 -44.52 -30.87 14.85
C SER A 63 -43.97 -29.55 15.53
N SER A 64 -43.96 -28.38 14.84
CA SER A 64 -43.95 -27.01 15.44
C SER A 64 -44.47 -25.93 14.47
N ARG A 65 -45.76 -25.55 14.57
CA ARG A 65 -46.44 -24.66 13.60
C ARG A 65 -46.28 -23.16 13.88
N GLY A 66 -46.24 -22.76 15.15
CA GLY A 66 -46.24 -21.34 15.55
C GLY A 66 -44.89 -20.66 15.34
N ASP A 67 -43.81 -21.37 15.63
CA ASP A 67 -42.46 -20.82 15.51
C ASP A 67 -42.04 -20.66 14.04
N ILE A 68 -42.46 -21.60 13.18
CA ILE A 68 -42.25 -21.52 11.72
C ILE A 68 -43.01 -20.34 11.11
N GLU A 69 -44.28 -20.10 11.48
CA GLU A 69 -45.04 -18.93 11.00
C GLU A 69 -44.38 -17.63 11.47
N SER A 70 -43.82 -17.61 12.68
CA SER A 70 -43.09 -16.45 13.19
C SER A 70 -41.74 -16.26 12.49
N ILE A 71 -41.01 -17.33 12.13
CA ILE A 71 -39.75 -17.24 11.35
C ILE A 71 -40.03 -16.78 9.93
N ALA A 72 -41.04 -17.32 9.26
CA ALA A 72 -41.46 -16.89 7.93
C ALA A 72 -41.86 -15.40 7.92
N SER A 73 -42.62 -14.93 8.91
CA SER A 73 -42.95 -13.51 9.05
C SER A 73 -41.73 -12.62 9.35
N SER A 74 -40.72 -13.18 10.03
CA SER A 74 -39.47 -12.47 10.30
C SER A 74 -38.65 -12.33 9.02
N LEU A 75 -38.58 -13.38 8.20
CA LEU A 75 -37.94 -13.35 6.88
C LEU A 75 -38.64 -12.41 5.92
N GLU A 76 -39.98 -12.40 5.86
CA GLU A 76 -40.76 -11.45 5.05
C GLU A 76 -40.48 -10.00 5.50
N SER A 77 -40.45 -9.75 6.81
CA SER A 77 -40.07 -8.44 7.35
C SER A 77 -38.63 -8.05 7.02
N ILE A 78 -37.70 -9.01 6.97
CA ILE A 78 -36.30 -8.78 6.58
C ILE A 78 -36.25 -8.44 5.09
N GLN A 79 -36.97 -9.18 4.23
CA GLN A 79 -37.06 -8.93 2.78
C GLN A 79 -37.63 -7.55 2.46
N ASP A 80 -38.69 -7.13 3.14
CA ASP A 80 -39.28 -5.79 2.99
C ASP A 80 -38.27 -4.68 3.37
N ARG A 81 -37.46 -4.93 4.40
CA ARG A 81 -36.43 -3.98 4.85
C ARG A 81 -35.25 -3.93 3.88
N VAL A 82 -34.81 -5.07 3.36
CA VAL A 82 -33.79 -5.08 2.28
C VAL A 82 -34.31 -4.33 1.06
N SER A 83 -35.58 -4.49 0.70
CA SER A 83 -36.23 -3.72 -0.40
C SER A 83 -36.25 -2.21 -0.14
N SER A 84 -36.48 -1.81 1.12
CA SER A 84 -36.43 -0.40 1.54
C SER A 84 -35.02 0.17 1.47
N ILE A 85 -34.02 -0.58 1.94
CA ILE A 85 -32.60 -0.21 1.87
C ILE A 85 -32.18 -0.06 0.41
N GLU A 86 -32.53 -1.04 -0.41
CA GLU A 86 -32.44 -1.01 -1.86
C GLU A 86 -33.04 0.31 -2.36
N GLU A 87 -34.35 0.55 -2.28
CA GLU A 87 -34.98 1.79 -2.81
C GLU A 87 -34.24 3.08 -2.41
N ARG A 88 -33.68 3.14 -1.21
CA ARG A 88 -32.92 4.29 -0.67
C ARG A 88 -31.49 4.41 -1.19
N LEU A 89 -30.82 3.31 -1.50
CA LEU A 89 -29.57 3.25 -2.27
C LEU A 89 -29.79 3.50 -3.77
N GLY A 90 -30.86 4.20 -4.16
CA GLY A 90 -31.08 4.61 -5.55
C GLY A 90 -29.97 5.56 -6.05
N SER A 91 -30.06 5.96 -7.31
CA SER A 91 -29.01 6.63 -8.10
C SER A 91 -28.43 7.96 -7.56
N THR A 92 -28.80 8.42 -6.36
CA THR A 92 -28.35 9.68 -5.78
C THR A 92 -28.36 9.63 -4.25
N ALA A 93 -27.88 8.53 -3.67
CA ALA A 93 -27.78 8.37 -2.22
C ALA A 93 -26.93 9.50 -1.59
N THR A 94 -27.48 10.18 -0.58
CA THR A 94 -26.78 11.21 0.20
C THR A 94 -26.14 10.61 1.45
N GLN A 95 -25.26 11.35 2.14
CA GLN A 95 -24.71 10.94 3.44
C GLN A 95 -25.82 10.56 4.45
N SER A 96 -26.91 11.32 4.48
CA SER A 96 -28.05 11.01 5.36
C SER A 96 -28.80 9.74 4.95
N ASP A 97 -28.72 9.35 3.67
CA ASP A 97 -29.28 8.09 3.18
C ASP A 97 -28.39 6.93 3.62
N LEU A 98 -27.07 7.08 3.51
CA LEU A 98 -26.07 6.11 3.99
C LEU A 98 -26.15 5.89 5.51
N ASP A 99 -26.22 6.96 6.31
CA ASP A 99 -26.43 6.92 7.79
C ASP A 99 -27.69 6.16 8.19
N ALA A 100 -28.71 6.21 7.34
CA ALA A 100 -29.97 5.54 7.62
C ALA A 100 -29.96 4.10 7.14
N VAL A 101 -29.31 3.81 6.01
CA VAL A 101 -29.03 2.46 5.53
C VAL A 101 -28.17 1.71 6.55
N ALA A 102 -27.15 2.34 7.15
CA ALA A 102 -26.29 1.71 8.17
C ALA A 102 -27.07 1.33 9.44
N ARG A 103 -27.96 2.21 9.91
CA ARG A 103 -28.85 1.90 11.04
C ARG A 103 -29.82 0.76 10.70
N GLU A 104 -30.28 0.71 9.47
CA GLU A 104 -31.21 -0.32 8.99
C GLU A 104 -30.50 -1.68 8.87
N LEU A 105 -29.27 -1.73 8.33
CA LEU A 105 -28.44 -2.94 8.28
C LEU A 105 -28.04 -3.45 9.66
N ALA A 106 -27.63 -2.58 10.59
CA ALA A 106 -27.34 -2.98 11.97
C ALA A 106 -28.57 -3.64 12.63
N SER A 107 -29.77 -3.08 12.39
CA SER A 107 -31.01 -3.68 12.87
C SER A 107 -31.42 -4.94 12.09
N LEU A 108 -30.98 -5.12 10.84
CA LEU A 108 -31.19 -6.35 10.06
C LEU A 108 -30.30 -7.48 10.59
N SER A 109 -29.04 -7.15 10.89
CA SER A 109 -28.04 -8.05 11.46
C SER A 109 -28.50 -8.64 12.79
N GLN A 110 -29.06 -7.80 13.67
CA GLN A 110 -29.65 -8.25 14.94
C GLN A 110 -30.87 -9.17 14.74
N GLN A 111 -31.67 -8.94 13.69
CA GLN A 111 -32.83 -9.78 13.38
C GLN A 111 -32.42 -11.13 12.81
N LEU A 112 -31.36 -11.20 12.00
CA LEU A 112 -30.80 -12.47 11.54
C LEU A 112 -30.19 -13.27 12.71
N GLU A 113 -29.54 -12.61 13.67
CA GLU A 113 -29.06 -13.24 14.91
C GLU A 113 -30.22 -13.86 15.73
N ASP A 114 -31.32 -13.13 15.91
CA ASP A 114 -32.52 -13.65 16.59
C ASP A 114 -33.14 -14.81 15.81
N LEU A 115 -33.17 -14.72 14.48
CA LEU A 115 -33.65 -15.78 13.60
C LEU A 115 -32.79 -17.04 13.74
N GLN A 116 -31.45 -16.90 13.75
CA GLN A 116 -30.50 -17.98 13.94
C GLN A 116 -30.68 -18.65 15.30
N ALA A 117 -30.79 -17.87 16.38
CA ALA A 117 -31.05 -18.39 17.72
C ALA A 117 -32.37 -19.15 17.81
N ARG A 118 -33.40 -18.69 17.08
CA ARG A 118 -34.72 -19.36 17.01
C ARG A 118 -34.69 -20.63 16.17
N ILE A 119 -33.91 -20.66 15.09
CA ILE A 119 -33.68 -21.86 14.27
C ILE A 119 -32.92 -22.91 15.11
N GLN A 120 -31.88 -22.50 15.84
CA GLN A 120 -31.14 -23.37 16.76
C GLN A 120 -32.01 -23.89 17.90
N ALA A 121 -32.88 -23.06 18.49
CA ALA A 121 -33.85 -23.52 19.49
C ALA A 121 -34.86 -24.53 18.92
N LEU A 122 -35.16 -24.46 17.61
CA LEU A 122 -36.00 -25.44 16.93
C LEU A 122 -35.27 -26.76 16.63
N GLU A 123 -33.97 -26.71 16.34
CA GLU A 123 -33.09 -27.90 16.25
C GLU A 123 -33.10 -28.73 17.53
N GLU A 124 -33.32 -28.11 18.70
CA GLU A 124 -33.38 -28.84 19.96
C GLU A 124 -34.75 -29.49 20.22
N SER A 125 -35.82 -29.10 19.51
CA SER A 125 -37.19 -29.25 20.01
C SER A 125 -38.08 -30.35 19.40
N GLY A 126 -37.80 -30.94 18.23
CA GLY A 126 -38.58 -32.13 17.84
C GLY A 126 -39.47 -32.18 16.58
N ALA A 127 -39.45 -31.31 15.54
CA ALA A 127 -40.47 -31.17 14.43
C ALA A 127 -40.34 -31.34 12.80
N GLU A 128 -41.22 -32.10 12.06
CA GLU A 128 -41.20 -32.78 10.66
C GLU A 128 -42.29 -32.11 9.85
N ARG A 129 -41.93 -31.65 8.65
CA ARG A 129 -42.49 -32.02 7.33
C ARG A 129 -41.83 -31.13 6.26
N GLY A 130 -41.58 -31.69 5.07
CA GLY A 130 -40.82 -31.07 3.98
C GLY A 130 -41.45 -29.90 3.22
N GLU A 131 -42.78 -29.71 3.20
CA GLU A 131 -43.41 -28.68 2.33
C GLU A 131 -43.20 -27.24 2.82
N ARG A 132 -42.90 -27.05 4.11
CA ARG A 132 -42.64 -25.74 4.74
C ARG A 132 -41.15 -25.40 4.80
N LEU A 133 -40.31 -26.42 4.80
CA LEU A 133 -38.88 -26.28 4.58
C LEU A 133 -38.63 -25.79 3.14
N ASP A 134 -39.42 -26.23 2.16
CA ASP A 134 -39.37 -25.67 0.81
C ASP A 134 -39.70 -24.17 0.81
N GLN A 135 -40.66 -23.71 1.63
CA GLN A 135 -41.00 -22.28 1.74
C GLN A 135 -39.92 -21.46 2.45
N LEU A 136 -39.31 -22.01 3.52
CA LEU A 136 -38.19 -21.39 4.22
C LEU A 136 -36.93 -21.35 3.36
N ALA A 137 -36.63 -22.43 2.64
CA ALA A 137 -35.54 -22.49 1.68
C ALA A 137 -35.76 -21.51 0.51
N MET A 138 -36.99 -21.38 0.01
CA MET A 138 -37.33 -20.35 -0.99
C MET A 138 -37.19 -18.93 -0.43
N ALA A 139 -37.60 -18.68 0.82
CA ALA A 139 -37.46 -17.36 1.45
C ALA A 139 -35.99 -17.01 1.75
N LEU A 140 -35.17 -18.00 2.11
CA LEU A 140 -33.72 -17.86 2.25
C LEU A 140 -33.06 -17.62 0.89
N GLN A 141 -33.44 -18.36 -0.14
CA GLN A 141 -32.95 -18.14 -1.50
C GLN A 141 -33.33 -16.74 -2.03
N ASP A 142 -34.54 -16.27 -1.75
CA ASP A 142 -34.96 -14.90 -2.08
C ASP A 142 -34.18 -13.85 -1.28
N LEU A 143 -33.90 -14.10 0.01
CA LEU A 143 -33.05 -13.24 0.82
C LEU A 143 -31.61 -13.19 0.29
N GLN A 144 -31.05 -14.33 -0.15
CA GLN A 144 -29.73 -14.39 -0.77
C GLN A 144 -29.66 -13.58 -2.06
N ALA A 145 -30.68 -13.71 -2.92
CA ALA A 145 -30.76 -12.94 -4.16
C ALA A 145 -30.83 -11.43 -3.89
N ARG A 146 -31.51 -11.02 -2.81
CA ARG A 146 -31.61 -9.62 -2.39
C ARG A 146 -30.34 -9.11 -1.71
N LEU A 147 -29.68 -9.92 -0.88
CA LEU A 147 -28.38 -9.55 -0.31
C LEU A 147 -27.34 -9.36 -1.41
N ALA A 148 -27.29 -10.24 -2.41
CA ALA A 148 -26.44 -10.08 -3.58
C ALA A 148 -26.80 -8.81 -4.39
N SER A 149 -28.08 -8.52 -4.57
CA SER A 149 -28.52 -7.27 -5.22
C SER A 149 -28.14 -6.02 -4.41
N LEU A 150 -28.17 -6.12 -3.08
CA LEU A 150 -27.77 -5.04 -2.19
C LEU A 150 -26.26 -4.80 -2.24
N GLU A 151 -25.44 -5.86 -2.27
CA GLU A 151 -23.99 -5.78 -2.52
C GLU A 151 -23.71 -5.05 -3.83
N GLU A 152 -24.32 -5.50 -4.93
CA GLU A 152 -24.19 -4.89 -6.26
C GLU A 152 -24.52 -3.40 -6.24
N ARG A 153 -25.55 -2.99 -5.51
CA ARG A 153 -25.97 -1.58 -5.41
C ARG A 153 -25.06 -0.72 -4.55
N VAL A 154 -24.51 -1.26 -3.46
CA VAL A 154 -23.50 -0.57 -2.66
C VAL A 154 -22.26 -0.33 -3.53
N ASP A 155 -21.87 -1.32 -4.33
CA ASP A 155 -20.75 -1.22 -5.27
C ASP A 155 -21.04 -0.25 -6.44
N GLU A 156 -22.27 -0.17 -6.95
CA GLU A 156 -22.68 0.83 -7.94
C GLU A 156 -22.59 2.26 -7.38
N VAL A 157 -23.09 2.49 -6.15
CA VAL A 157 -23.01 3.80 -5.49
C VAL A 157 -21.55 4.17 -5.27
N TYR A 158 -20.73 3.24 -4.77
CA TYR A 158 -19.29 3.42 -4.64
C TYR A 158 -18.67 3.79 -5.98
N SER A 159 -18.86 2.98 -7.01
CA SER A 159 -18.31 3.21 -8.35
C SER A 159 -18.73 4.56 -8.94
N SER A 160 -19.97 5.00 -8.73
CA SER A 160 -20.47 6.30 -9.22
C SER A 160 -19.85 7.52 -8.53
N LEU A 161 -19.33 7.36 -7.31
CA LEU A 161 -18.65 8.43 -6.57
C LEU A 161 -17.22 8.63 -7.05
N TYR A 162 -16.57 7.54 -7.47
CA TYR A 162 -15.15 7.53 -7.83
C TYR A 162 -14.91 7.53 -9.34
N PHE A 163 -15.85 7.07 -10.16
CA PHE A 163 -15.68 6.87 -11.59
C PHE A 163 -16.81 7.50 -12.43
N PRO A 164 -16.53 7.98 -13.67
CA PRO A 164 -15.21 8.01 -14.30
C PRO A 164 -14.28 9.03 -13.63
N VAL A 165 -13.00 8.67 -13.50
CA VAL A 165 -11.96 9.54 -12.96
C VAL A 165 -10.98 9.92 -14.06
N THR A 166 -10.46 11.15 -14.00
CA THR A 166 -9.29 11.55 -14.79
C THR A 166 -8.12 11.75 -13.85
N VAL A 167 -7.08 10.96 -14.04
CA VAL A 167 -5.83 11.03 -13.30
C VAL A 167 -4.77 11.65 -14.21
N VAL A 168 -4.03 12.65 -13.71
CA VAL A 168 -2.85 13.17 -14.42
C VAL A 168 -1.66 12.35 -13.94
N ASP A 169 -1.05 11.58 -14.83
CA ASP A 169 0.06 10.70 -14.47
C ASP A 169 1.38 11.47 -14.25
N GLY A 170 2.43 10.79 -13.80
CA GLY A 170 3.76 11.36 -13.54
C GLY A 170 4.47 11.91 -14.79
N THR A 171 3.93 11.67 -16.00
CA THR A 171 4.39 12.34 -17.24
C THR A 171 3.59 13.60 -17.58
N GLY A 172 2.63 13.97 -16.74
CA GLY A 172 1.67 15.06 -16.98
C GLY A 172 0.54 14.69 -17.96
N THR A 173 0.35 13.40 -18.26
CA THR A 173 -0.66 12.94 -19.22
C THR A 173 -1.97 12.66 -18.50
N PRO A 174 -3.12 13.24 -18.94
CA PRO A 174 -4.42 12.87 -18.39
C PRO A 174 -4.83 11.49 -18.92
N VAL A 175 -5.15 10.58 -17.99
CA VAL A 175 -5.64 9.23 -18.24
C VAL A 175 -7.05 9.14 -17.67
N VAL A 176 -8.01 8.72 -18.50
CA VAL A 176 -9.40 8.53 -18.10
C VAL A 176 -9.61 7.06 -17.76
N ILE A 177 -10.13 6.79 -16.57
CA ILE A 177 -10.52 5.46 -16.11
C ILE A 177 -12.04 5.50 -15.92
N LEU A 178 -12.74 4.65 -16.66
CA LEU A 178 -14.19 4.76 -16.80
C LEU A 178 -14.95 4.10 -15.66
N GLU A 179 -14.41 3.01 -15.13
CA GLU A 179 -15.00 2.14 -14.13
C GLU A 179 -13.91 1.70 -13.15
N ARG A 180 -14.31 1.17 -11.99
CA ARG A 180 -13.36 0.65 -11.00
C ARG A 180 -12.58 -0.52 -11.62
N PRO A 181 -11.23 -0.48 -11.64
CA PRO A 181 -10.43 -1.58 -12.16
C PRO A 181 -10.58 -2.83 -11.27
N GLU A 182 -10.80 -3.99 -11.87
CA GLU A 182 -10.87 -5.32 -11.25
C GLU A 182 -9.69 -6.23 -11.65
N ARG A 183 -8.97 -5.88 -12.72
CA ARG A 183 -7.82 -6.65 -13.26
C ARG A 183 -6.63 -5.73 -13.52
N ILE A 184 -5.80 -5.57 -12.50
CA ILE A 184 -4.68 -4.65 -12.51
C ILE A 184 -3.39 -5.39 -12.89
N VAL A 185 -2.58 -4.80 -13.77
CA VAL A 185 -1.19 -5.25 -14.01
C VAL A 185 -0.22 -4.18 -13.50
N SER A 186 0.74 -4.60 -12.68
CA SER A 186 1.86 -3.76 -12.24
C SER A 186 3.12 -4.06 -13.05
N MET A 187 3.82 -3.02 -13.52
CA MET A 187 5.06 -3.18 -14.29
C MET A 187 6.32 -2.87 -13.49
N ALA A 188 6.21 -2.56 -12.20
CA ALA A 188 7.36 -2.18 -11.38
C ALA A 188 7.18 -2.57 -9.90
N PRO A 189 8.27 -2.89 -9.18
CA PRO A 189 8.20 -3.15 -7.73
C PRO A 189 7.58 -2.00 -6.96
N SER A 190 7.99 -0.76 -7.23
CA SER A 190 7.42 0.42 -6.55
C SER A 190 5.93 0.64 -6.84
N ALA A 191 5.47 0.29 -8.04
CA ALA A 191 4.04 0.34 -8.39
C ALA A 191 3.26 -0.75 -7.64
N THR A 192 3.81 -1.96 -7.55
CA THR A 192 3.21 -3.08 -6.80
C THR A 192 3.12 -2.75 -5.31
N GLU A 193 4.18 -2.21 -4.74
CA GLU A 193 4.22 -1.77 -3.34
C GLU A 193 3.21 -0.64 -3.09
N ALA A 194 3.10 0.35 -3.98
CA ALA A 194 2.06 1.37 -3.87
C ALA A 194 0.64 0.78 -3.88
N LEU A 195 0.37 -0.22 -4.74
CA LEU A 195 -0.92 -0.92 -4.78
C LEU A 195 -1.19 -1.72 -3.48
N TYR A 196 -0.16 -2.31 -2.87
CA TYR A 196 -0.28 -2.95 -1.56
C TYR A 196 -0.69 -1.97 -0.46
N TYR A 197 0.03 -0.86 -0.32
CA TYR A 197 -0.22 0.12 0.76
C TYR A 197 -1.60 0.78 0.69
N ILE A 198 -2.21 0.85 -0.50
CA ILE A 198 -3.57 1.37 -0.66
C ILE A 198 -4.65 0.28 -0.58
N GLY A 199 -4.28 -1.00 -0.44
CA GLY A 199 -5.23 -2.12 -0.37
C GLY A 199 -5.81 -2.53 -1.72
N ALA A 200 -5.08 -2.37 -2.82
CA ALA A 200 -5.50 -2.75 -4.18
C ALA A 200 -4.75 -3.98 -4.73
N LEU A 201 -3.94 -4.66 -3.91
CA LEU A 201 -3.12 -5.79 -4.35
C LEU A 201 -3.96 -7.02 -4.72
N ASP A 202 -5.12 -7.20 -4.10
CA ASP A 202 -6.08 -8.29 -4.34
C ASP A 202 -6.57 -8.37 -5.79
N ARG A 203 -6.61 -7.23 -6.49
CA ARG A 203 -7.00 -7.12 -7.90
C ARG A 203 -5.83 -7.20 -8.88
N VAL A 204 -4.60 -7.42 -8.39
CA VAL A 204 -3.42 -7.53 -9.25
C VAL A 204 -3.34 -8.92 -9.85
N VAL A 205 -3.40 -9.00 -11.18
CA VAL A 205 -3.36 -10.27 -11.94
C VAL A 205 -2.01 -10.51 -12.63
N GLY A 206 -1.13 -9.50 -12.63
CA GLY A 206 0.22 -9.65 -13.15
C GLY A 206 1.19 -8.60 -12.63
N VAL A 207 2.44 -9.02 -12.43
CA VAL A 207 3.54 -8.19 -11.93
C VAL A 207 4.81 -8.41 -12.73
N ASP A 208 5.74 -7.46 -12.68
CA ASP A 208 7.09 -7.67 -13.21
C ASP A 208 7.86 -8.71 -12.38
N GLN A 209 8.93 -9.26 -12.96
CA GLN A 209 9.69 -10.35 -12.36
C GLN A 209 10.34 -10.01 -11.02
N TYR A 210 10.61 -8.72 -10.75
CA TYR A 210 11.29 -8.24 -9.55
C TYR A 210 10.33 -7.80 -8.44
N SER A 211 9.02 -7.73 -8.71
CA SER A 211 8.04 -7.51 -7.65
C SER A 211 7.95 -8.76 -6.77
N ASP A 212 8.28 -8.60 -5.50
CA ASP A 212 8.43 -9.67 -4.50
C ASP A 212 7.79 -9.32 -3.14
N PHE A 213 7.22 -8.12 -3.00
CA PHE A 213 6.60 -7.62 -1.79
C PHE A 213 5.09 -7.36 -2.00
N PRO A 214 4.23 -7.69 -1.02
CA PRO A 214 4.54 -8.36 0.26
C PRO A 214 4.94 -9.84 0.03
N PRO A 215 5.47 -10.56 1.02
CA PRO A 215 5.94 -11.94 0.85
C PRO A 215 4.91 -12.88 0.21
N GLU A 216 3.62 -12.69 0.50
CA GLU A 216 2.50 -13.45 -0.06
C GLU A 216 2.36 -13.29 -1.58
N LEU A 217 2.90 -12.21 -2.16
CA LEU A 217 2.93 -12.01 -3.62
C LEU A 217 3.78 -13.08 -4.30
N ASN A 218 4.88 -13.53 -3.67
CA ASN A 218 5.70 -14.60 -4.22
C ASN A 218 4.93 -15.93 -4.21
N GLU A 219 4.17 -16.20 -3.15
CA GLU A 219 3.30 -17.37 -3.09
C GLU A 219 2.25 -17.33 -4.21
N ALA A 220 1.63 -16.17 -4.45
CA ALA A 220 0.66 -15.98 -5.53
C ALA A 220 1.28 -16.15 -6.93
N LYS A 221 2.53 -15.71 -7.13
CA LYS A 221 3.31 -15.95 -8.37
C LYS A 221 3.62 -17.43 -8.57
N GLU A 222 4.00 -18.13 -7.51
CA GLU A 222 4.31 -19.57 -7.55
C GLU A 222 3.06 -20.43 -7.78
N ALA A 223 1.93 -20.05 -7.18
CA ALA A 223 0.63 -20.68 -7.38
C ALA A 223 0.07 -20.43 -8.81
N GLY A 224 0.53 -19.37 -9.48
CA GLY A 224 0.06 -18.96 -10.80
C GLY A 224 -1.19 -18.07 -10.76
N ASP A 225 -1.56 -17.57 -9.57
CA ASP A 225 -2.66 -16.61 -9.39
C ASP A 225 -2.27 -15.22 -9.93
N VAL A 226 -0.97 -14.88 -9.82
CA VAL A 226 -0.40 -13.64 -10.37
C VAL A 226 0.66 -13.98 -11.43
N ALA A 227 0.46 -13.52 -12.66
CA ALA A 227 1.38 -13.81 -13.76
C ALA A 227 2.62 -12.91 -13.76
N VAL A 228 3.77 -13.46 -14.14
CA VAL A 228 4.99 -12.68 -14.39
C VAL A 228 4.97 -12.14 -15.83
N ILE A 229 4.89 -10.82 -15.97
CA ILE A 229 4.69 -10.13 -17.27
C ILE A 229 5.99 -9.69 -17.95
N GLY A 230 7.14 -10.17 -17.50
CA GLY A 230 8.46 -9.78 -18.00
C GLY A 230 9.27 -8.98 -16.96
N GLY A 231 10.33 -8.32 -17.41
CA GLY A 231 11.22 -7.57 -16.51
C GLY A 231 10.85 -6.09 -16.39
N TYR A 232 11.31 -5.45 -15.30
CA TYR A 232 11.14 -4.01 -15.05
C TYR A 232 11.48 -3.12 -16.26
N TRP A 233 12.59 -3.38 -16.95
CA TRP A 233 12.97 -2.60 -18.15
C TRP A 233 12.32 -3.09 -19.45
N ASN A 234 11.77 -4.30 -19.47
CA ASN A 234 11.31 -4.98 -20.69
C ASN A 234 10.00 -5.76 -20.42
N PRO A 235 8.87 -5.06 -20.18
CA PRO A 235 7.57 -5.71 -20.02
C PRO A 235 7.10 -6.35 -21.34
N SER A 236 6.48 -7.53 -21.25
CA SER A 236 5.92 -8.27 -22.37
C SER A 236 4.50 -7.81 -22.67
N ILE A 237 4.33 -7.04 -23.74
CA ILE A 237 3.00 -6.56 -24.16
C ILE A 237 2.04 -7.72 -24.44
N GLU A 238 2.52 -8.82 -25.03
CA GLU A 238 1.69 -9.99 -25.31
C GLU A 238 1.20 -10.66 -24.01
N ALA A 239 2.07 -10.76 -23.01
CA ALA A 239 1.69 -11.29 -21.69
C ALA A 239 0.66 -10.38 -21.03
N ILE A 240 0.89 -9.06 -21.02
CA ILE A 240 -0.04 -8.08 -20.45
C ILE A 240 -1.42 -8.19 -21.13
N LEU A 241 -1.48 -8.22 -22.46
CA LEU A 241 -2.74 -8.33 -23.20
C LEU A 241 -3.47 -9.65 -22.92
N SER A 242 -2.74 -10.76 -22.71
CA SER A 242 -3.34 -12.06 -22.41
C SER A 242 -4.05 -12.13 -21.06
N LEU A 243 -3.73 -11.20 -20.14
CA LEU A 243 -4.38 -11.08 -18.84
C LEU A 243 -5.67 -10.26 -18.89
N GLU A 244 -5.99 -9.66 -20.03
CA GLU A 244 -7.17 -8.80 -20.21
C GLU A 244 -7.32 -7.75 -19.09
N PRO A 245 -6.28 -6.93 -18.82
CA PRO A 245 -6.34 -5.96 -17.72
C PRO A 245 -7.21 -4.76 -18.09
N ASP A 246 -7.84 -4.19 -17.07
CA ASP A 246 -8.61 -2.94 -17.14
C ASP A 246 -7.84 -1.74 -16.59
N LEU A 247 -6.68 -1.96 -15.95
CA LEU A 247 -5.69 -0.94 -15.62
C LEU A 247 -4.27 -1.52 -15.66
N VAL A 248 -3.32 -0.75 -16.21
CA VAL A 248 -1.89 -1.03 -16.06
C VAL A 248 -1.20 0.11 -15.31
N VAL A 249 -0.41 -0.24 -14.31
CA VAL A 249 0.34 0.71 -13.49
C VAL A 249 1.83 0.50 -13.75
N GLY A 250 2.52 1.56 -14.14
CA GLY A 250 3.98 1.58 -14.30
C GLY A 250 4.58 2.81 -13.65
N VAL A 251 5.83 3.09 -14.00
CA VAL A 251 6.58 4.27 -13.54
C VAL A 251 7.04 5.12 -14.72
N SER A 252 7.06 6.44 -14.51
CA SER A 252 7.40 7.44 -15.53
C SER A 252 8.90 7.50 -15.88
N SER A 253 9.77 6.99 -15.00
CA SER A 253 11.22 6.88 -15.20
C SER A 253 11.64 5.95 -16.31
N VAL A 254 10.82 4.95 -16.63
CA VAL A 254 11.20 3.83 -17.48
C VAL A 254 10.70 4.05 -18.91
N PRO A 255 11.59 4.22 -19.90
CA PRO A 255 11.18 4.50 -21.29
C PRO A 255 10.31 3.41 -21.92
N SER A 256 10.49 2.14 -21.53
CA SER A 256 9.68 1.03 -22.03
C SER A 256 8.26 1.03 -21.46
N HIS A 257 8.03 1.55 -20.25
CA HIS A 257 6.67 1.76 -19.71
C HIS A 257 5.91 2.82 -20.51
N ILE A 258 6.58 3.91 -20.88
CA ILE A 258 6.02 4.94 -21.76
C ILE A 258 5.66 4.36 -23.13
N GLN A 259 6.48 3.46 -23.66
CA GLN A 259 6.19 2.75 -24.92
C GLN A 259 5.02 1.77 -24.76
N ALA A 260 4.99 0.99 -23.67
CA ALA A 260 3.91 0.06 -23.37
C ALA A 260 2.56 0.77 -23.31
N ARG A 261 2.47 1.91 -22.62
CA ARG A 261 1.27 2.77 -22.61
C ARG A 261 0.77 3.10 -24.01
N LYS A 262 1.66 3.50 -24.93
CA LYS A 262 1.25 3.87 -26.31
C LYS A 262 0.61 2.69 -27.05
N VAL A 263 1.11 1.48 -26.82
CA VAL A 263 0.59 0.26 -27.46
C VAL A 263 -0.72 -0.16 -26.81
N LEU A 264 -0.77 -0.24 -25.48
CA LEU A 264 -1.93 -0.67 -24.70
C LEU A 264 -3.12 0.28 -24.84
N ALA A 265 -2.87 1.60 -24.93
CA ALA A 265 -3.93 2.58 -25.19
C ALA A 265 -4.64 2.36 -26.54
N ALA A 266 -3.98 1.77 -27.54
CA ALA A 266 -4.62 1.42 -28.81
C ALA A 266 -5.63 0.26 -28.67
N TYR A 267 -5.53 -0.52 -27.60
CA TYR A 267 -6.49 -1.56 -27.21
C TYR A 267 -7.54 -1.05 -26.20
N GLY A 268 -7.53 0.24 -25.86
CA GLY A 268 -8.46 0.82 -24.90
C GLY A 268 -8.10 0.56 -23.43
N ILE A 269 -6.92 0.01 -23.16
CA ILE A 269 -6.46 -0.27 -21.79
C ILE A 269 -5.79 1.00 -21.23
N PRO A 270 -6.32 1.59 -20.14
CA PRO A 270 -5.69 2.75 -19.51
C PRO A 270 -4.38 2.33 -18.83
N VAL A 271 -3.36 3.17 -18.99
CA VAL A 271 -2.05 2.96 -18.34
C VAL A 271 -1.65 4.24 -17.63
N ILE A 272 -1.46 4.16 -16.32
CA ILE A 272 -0.91 5.25 -15.51
C ILE A 272 0.56 5.01 -15.23
N LEU A 273 1.35 6.07 -15.23
CA LEU A 273 2.78 6.03 -14.91
C LEU A 273 3.05 6.88 -13.67
N LEU A 274 3.40 6.24 -12.57
CA LEU A 274 3.66 6.91 -11.30
C LEU A 274 4.92 7.80 -11.39
N PRO A 275 4.96 8.95 -10.70
CA PRO A 275 6.17 9.75 -10.52
C PRO A 275 7.16 8.98 -9.61
N TYR A 276 8.44 9.40 -9.55
CA TYR A 276 9.47 8.53 -8.96
C TYR A 276 10.70 9.21 -8.36
N SER A 277 10.84 10.54 -8.44
CA SER A 277 12.14 11.19 -8.25
C SER A 277 12.37 11.81 -6.86
N SER A 278 11.36 11.84 -6.00
CA SER A 278 11.39 12.48 -4.68
C SER A 278 10.49 11.76 -3.68
N LEU A 279 10.64 12.05 -2.39
CA LEU A 279 9.72 11.60 -1.35
C LEU A 279 8.30 12.13 -1.59
N GLU A 280 8.17 13.35 -2.12
CA GLU A 280 6.86 13.90 -2.52
C GLU A 280 6.27 13.11 -3.69
N ASP A 281 7.08 12.67 -4.66
CA ASP A 281 6.60 11.82 -5.75
C ASP A 281 6.12 10.44 -5.24
N ILE A 282 6.79 9.86 -4.25
CA ILE A 282 6.35 8.60 -3.61
C ILE A 282 4.99 8.80 -2.95
N ARG A 283 4.84 9.89 -2.20
CA ARG A 283 3.57 10.29 -1.58
C ARG A 283 2.47 10.52 -2.62
N GLU A 284 2.75 11.24 -3.69
CA GLU A 284 1.79 11.48 -4.78
C GLU A 284 1.47 10.20 -5.56
N SER A 285 2.39 9.23 -5.62
CA SER A 285 2.14 7.92 -6.23
C SER A 285 1.04 7.15 -5.49
N LEU A 286 1.00 7.20 -4.15
CA LEU A 286 -0.09 6.64 -3.36
C LEU A 286 -1.43 7.28 -3.74
N ILE A 287 -1.49 8.62 -3.74
CA ILE A 287 -2.70 9.37 -4.07
C ILE A 287 -3.16 9.11 -5.50
N MET A 288 -2.22 9.05 -6.44
CA MET A 288 -2.47 8.76 -7.85
C MET A 288 -3.03 7.36 -8.04
N ALA A 289 -2.39 6.35 -7.45
CA ALA A 289 -2.84 4.97 -7.49
C ALA A 289 -4.23 4.82 -6.84
N GLY A 290 -4.45 5.40 -5.66
CA GLY A 290 -5.76 5.38 -4.99
C GLY A 290 -6.88 6.00 -5.80
N LYS A 291 -6.63 7.12 -6.49
CA LYS A 291 -7.62 7.69 -7.43
C LYS A 291 -7.89 6.75 -8.60
N ALA A 292 -6.87 6.11 -9.14
CA ALA A 292 -7.02 5.22 -10.28
C ALA A 292 -7.73 3.91 -9.95
N THR A 293 -7.54 3.38 -8.74
CA THR A 293 -8.11 2.09 -8.30
C THR A 293 -9.41 2.22 -7.52
N GLY A 294 -9.79 3.44 -7.13
CA GLY A 294 -10.92 3.71 -6.25
C GLY A 294 -10.59 3.63 -4.76
N GLU A 295 -9.32 3.34 -4.40
CA GLU A 295 -8.84 3.25 -3.01
C GLU A 295 -8.37 4.61 -2.46
N VAL A 296 -9.15 5.67 -2.70
CA VAL A 296 -8.75 7.04 -2.39
C VAL A 296 -8.53 7.24 -0.89
N VAL A 297 -9.39 6.69 -0.03
CA VAL A 297 -9.25 6.88 1.41
C VAL A 297 -8.04 6.14 1.96
N SER A 298 -7.85 4.88 1.59
CA SER A 298 -6.67 4.11 1.95
C SER A 298 -5.40 4.79 1.46
N ALA A 299 -5.41 5.37 0.24
CA ALA A 299 -4.30 6.16 -0.28
C ALA A 299 -3.99 7.41 0.53
N TYR A 300 -5.00 8.20 0.91
CA TYR A 300 -4.77 9.37 1.77
C TYR A 300 -4.30 8.98 3.17
N LYS A 301 -4.82 7.86 3.73
CA LYS A 301 -4.35 7.32 5.00
C LYS A 301 -2.86 6.94 4.90
N ALA A 302 -2.49 6.13 3.90
CA ALA A 302 -1.11 5.71 3.66
C ALA A 302 -0.19 6.91 3.42
N ALA A 303 -0.64 7.94 2.69
CA ALA A 303 0.14 9.16 2.47
C ALA A 303 0.35 9.95 3.78
N VAL A 304 -0.65 10.01 4.66
CA VAL A 304 -0.50 10.65 5.98
C VAL A 304 0.45 9.84 6.88
N GLU A 305 0.36 8.51 6.87
CA GLU A 305 1.28 7.65 7.62
C GLU A 305 2.72 7.79 7.12
N PHE A 306 2.90 7.87 5.80
CA PHE A 306 4.18 8.20 5.17
C PHE A 306 4.68 9.59 5.63
N ASP A 307 3.87 10.64 5.55
CA ASP A 307 4.22 12.00 6.00
C ASP A 307 4.61 12.03 7.48
N MET A 308 3.89 11.28 8.33
CA MET A 308 4.20 11.15 9.76
C MET A 308 5.55 10.47 9.99
N ALA A 309 5.85 9.40 9.26
CA ALA A 309 7.13 8.71 9.36
C ALA A 309 8.30 9.61 8.91
N VAL A 310 8.13 10.35 7.80
CA VAL A 310 9.13 11.33 7.33
C VAL A 310 9.37 12.41 8.39
N ALA A 311 8.31 12.99 8.95
CA ALA A 311 8.42 14.00 9.99
C ALA A 311 9.07 13.45 11.27
N ALA A 312 8.78 12.20 11.63
CA ALA A 312 9.35 11.54 12.79
C ALA A 312 10.87 11.33 12.67
N ALA A 313 11.37 10.98 11.47
CA ALA A 313 12.80 10.92 11.20
C ALA A 313 13.49 12.28 11.41
N GLY A 314 12.88 13.36 10.90
CA GLY A 314 13.41 14.72 11.09
C GLY A 314 13.44 15.17 12.56
N ILE A 315 12.43 14.80 13.36
CA ILE A 315 12.39 15.08 14.80
C ILE A 315 13.44 14.27 15.56
N LEU A 316 13.62 12.99 15.21
CA LEU A 316 14.58 12.10 15.86
C LEU A 316 16.02 12.64 15.76
N LEU A 317 16.33 13.31 14.65
CA LEU A 317 17.65 13.83 14.33
C LEU A 317 17.81 15.33 14.62
N GLU A 318 16.80 15.98 15.21
CA GLU A 318 16.83 17.41 15.47
C GLU A 318 18.00 17.80 16.38
N GLY A 319 18.86 18.70 15.89
CA GLY A 319 20.00 19.21 16.65
C GLY A 319 21.29 18.39 16.55
N LEU A 320 21.30 17.32 15.76
CA LEU A 320 22.54 16.64 15.38
C LEU A 320 23.25 17.40 14.25
N GLU A 321 24.58 17.39 14.27
CA GLU A 321 25.39 18.00 13.21
C GLU A 321 25.38 17.10 11.98
N PRO A 322 25.14 17.61 10.76
CA PRO A 322 25.11 16.77 9.56
C PRO A 322 26.45 16.06 9.28
N VAL A 323 26.39 14.86 8.73
CA VAL A 323 27.58 13.99 8.48
C VAL A 323 27.81 13.79 6.99
N GLU A 324 29.04 13.98 6.50
CA GLU A 324 29.36 13.83 5.07
C GLU A 324 29.25 12.36 4.65
N THR A 325 28.32 12.08 3.74
CA THR A 325 27.91 10.72 3.38
C THR A 325 28.02 10.51 1.87
N ALA A 326 28.60 9.37 1.47
CA ALA A 326 28.57 8.90 0.09
C ALA A 326 27.80 7.58 0.01
N VAL A 327 26.84 7.51 -0.93
CA VAL A 327 26.14 6.26 -1.24
C VAL A 327 26.60 5.73 -2.58
N ILE A 328 27.02 4.47 -2.61
CA ILE A 328 27.56 3.77 -3.77
C ILE A 328 26.50 2.82 -4.31
N VAL A 329 26.03 3.08 -5.53
CA VAL A 329 25.03 2.25 -6.23
C VAL A 329 25.68 1.10 -6.96
N TRP A 330 26.87 1.33 -7.52
CA TRP A 330 27.64 0.28 -8.18
C TRP A 330 29.14 0.50 -7.91
N PRO A 331 29.86 -0.51 -7.39
CA PRO A 331 31.22 -0.30 -6.92
C PRO A 331 32.24 -0.22 -8.06
N ASN A 332 32.02 -0.83 -9.22
CA ASN A 332 32.98 -0.85 -10.33
C ASN A 332 32.33 -1.08 -11.72
N PRO A 333 32.28 -0.06 -12.60
CA PRO A 333 32.77 1.30 -12.40
C PRO A 333 31.98 2.06 -11.32
N LEU A 334 32.61 3.02 -10.63
CA LEU A 334 32.00 3.65 -9.46
C LEU A 334 30.82 4.55 -9.84
N PHE A 335 29.60 4.15 -9.47
CA PHE A 335 28.38 4.94 -9.56
C PHE A 335 27.89 5.33 -8.17
N VAL A 336 27.51 6.59 -8.02
CA VAL A 336 27.08 7.18 -6.74
C VAL A 336 25.67 7.74 -6.83
N VAL A 337 25.03 7.94 -5.69
CA VAL A 337 23.78 8.71 -5.59
C VAL A 337 24.10 10.19 -5.69
N GLY A 338 23.61 10.85 -6.75
CA GLY A 338 23.62 12.30 -6.88
C GLY A 338 22.29 12.94 -6.44
N GLY A 339 22.22 14.27 -6.47
CA GLY A 339 20.99 15.03 -6.26
C GLY A 339 19.92 14.81 -7.33
N GLY A 340 18.70 15.25 -7.02
CA GLY A 340 17.52 15.02 -7.87
C GLY A 340 17.04 13.56 -7.91
N THR A 341 17.44 12.77 -6.91
CA THR A 341 17.04 11.38 -6.68
C THR A 341 16.30 11.27 -5.36
N TRP A 342 15.46 10.25 -5.19
CA TRP A 342 14.78 10.04 -3.90
C TRP A 342 15.80 9.62 -2.85
N GLU A 343 16.83 8.87 -3.24
CA GLU A 343 17.92 8.46 -2.37
C GLU A 343 18.68 9.65 -1.78
N HIS A 344 18.87 10.71 -2.55
CA HIS A 344 19.43 11.95 -2.03
C HIS A 344 18.58 12.57 -0.92
N GLU A 345 17.26 12.61 -1.09
CA GLU A 345 16.35 13.12 -0.07
C GLU A 345 16.33 12.23 1.18
N ILE A 346 16.48 10.90 1.03
CA ILE A 346 16.65 9.99 2.18
C ILE A 346 17.95 10.31 2.92
N ILE A 347 19.08 10.49 2.22
CA ILE A 347 20.37 10.84 2.85
C ILE A 347 20.20 12.12 3.68
N GLU A 348 19.60 13.17 3.11
CA GLU A 348 19.39 14.44 3.82
C GLU A 348 18.45 14.28 5.01
N ALA A 349 17.36 13.54 4.84
CA ALA A 349 16.38 13.32 5.90
C ALA A 349 16.90 12.41 7.02
N ALA A 350 17.94 11.60 6.74
CA ALA A 350 18.67 10.79 7.70
C ALA A 350 19.82 11.54 8.39
N GLY A 351 19.93 12.87 8.20
CA GLY A 351 20.97 13.71 8.83
C GLY A 351 22.30 13.71 8.08
N GLY A 352 22.38 13.10 6.90
CA GLY A 352 23.57 13.11 6.07
C GLY A 352 23.67 14.33 5.16
N VAL A 353 24.89 14.66 4.75
CA VAL A 353 25.18 15.55 3.63
C VAL A 353 25.67 14.68 2.48
N ASN A 354 24.89 14.58 1.40
CA ASN A 354 25.35 13.84 0.22
C ASN A 354 26.53 14.59 -0.44
N VAL A 355 27.73 14.03 -0.36
CA VAL A 355 28.94 14.66 -0.93
C VAL A 355 28.89 14.82 -2.46
N TYR A 356 27.98 14.10 -3.13
CA TYR A 356 27.69 14.20 -4.57
C TYR A 356 26.32 14.86 -4.89
N GLY A 357 25.67 15.49 -3.90
CA GLY A 357 24.36 16.13 -4.07
C GLY A 357 24.33 17.26 -5.11
N ASP A 358 25.49 17.81 -5.47
CA ASP A 358 25.64 18.82 -6.53
C ASP A 358 25.60 18.24 -7.96
N THR A 359 25.68 16.91 -8.10
CA THR A 359 25.62 16.20 -9.39
C THR A 359 24.28 15.48 -9.52
N GLN A 360 23.69 15.40 -10.71
CA GLN A 360 22.33 14.88 -10.90
C GLN A 360 22.28 13.37 -11.21
N GLY A 361 21.26 12.67 -10.69
CA GLY A 361 20.97 11.27 -10.99
C GLY A 361 22.00 10.31 -10.38
N TRP A 362 22.36 9.25 -11.12
CA TRP A 362 23.39 8.29 -10.71
C TRP A 362 24.64 8.44 -11.59
N PRO A 363 25.51 9.45 -11.33
CA PRO A 363 26.70 9.68 -12.13
C PRO A 363 27.76 8.60 -11.90
N GLN A 364 28.49 8.27 -12.96
CA GLN A 364 29.77 7.57 -12.82
C GLN A 364 30.84 8.59 -12.39
N VAL A 365 31.55 8.29 -11.30
CA VAL A 365 32.65 9.11 -10.76
C VAL A 365 33.94 8.29 -10.73
N SER A 366 35.07 8.93 -10.44
CA SER A 366 36.35 8.23 -10.24
C SER A 366 36.60 7.97 -8.74
N TYR A 367 37.46 7.00 -8.42
CA TYR A 367 37.84 6.74 -7.03
C TYR A 367 38.64 7.92 -6.44
N GLU A 368 39.39 8.65 -7.26
CA GLU A 368 40.09 9.88 -6.84
C GLU A 368 39.10 10.98 -6.47
N SER A 369 37.93 11.05 -7.12
CA SER A 369 36.86 11.96 -6.72
C SER A 369 36.29 11.59 -5.36
N LEU A 370 36.16 10.29 -5.04
CA LEU A 370 35.72 9.85 -3.72
C LEU A 370 36.76 10.20 -2.64
N LEU A 371 38.04 10.04 -2.96
CA LEU A 371 39.14 10.48 -2.12
C LEU A 371 39.13 12.01 -1.89
N GLU A 372 38.86 12.81 -2.93
CA GLU A 372 38.79 14.28 -2.80
C GLU A 372 37.56 14.75 -2.01
N LYS A 373 36.45 14.03 -2.12
CA LYS A 373 35.21 14.32 -1.38
C LYS A 373 35.25 13.89 0.08
N ASP A 374 36.13 12.93 0.42
CA ASP A 374 36.46 12.51 1.79
C ASP A 374 35.26 12.33 2.73
N PRO A 375 34.28 11.46 2.41
CA PRO A 375 33.11 11.29 3.26
C PRO A 375 33.45 10.64 4.60
N ASP A 376 32.71 11.02 5.65
CA ASP A 376 32.73 10.40 6.98
C ASP A 376 32.07 9.02 7.01
N VAL A 377 31.10 8.77 6.13
CA VAL A 377 30.33 7.52 6.02
C VAL A 377 30.19 7.10 4.57
N ILE A 378 30.45 5.82 4.29
CA ILE A 378 30.15 5.20 3.00
C ILE A 378 29.08 4.13 3.18
N ILE A 379 28.04 4.19 2.35
CA ILE A 379 26.96 3.19 2.34
C ILE A 379 26.90 2.57 0.94
N LEU A 380 26.93 1.25 0.87
CA LEU A 380 26.81 0.47 -0.36
C LEU A 380 25.36 -0.02 -0.49
N MET A 381 24.79 0.10 -1.69
CA MET A 381 23.55 -0.60 -2.03
C MET A 381 23.85 -2.09 -2.24
N GLY A 382 23.05 -2.92 -1.59
CA GLY A 382 23.05 -4.36 -1.79
C GLY A 382 22.44 -4.75 -3.13
N ASP A 383 22.81 -5.95 -3.57
CA ASP A 383 22.30 -6.67 -4.73
C ASP A 383 21.91 -5.87 -6.00
N HIS A 384 22.79 -5.92 -6.99
CA HIS A 384 22.48 -5.62 -8.39
C HIS A 384 23.05 -6.71 -9.32
N GLY A 385 22.96 -8.00 -8.97
CA GLY A 385 23.19 -9.12 -9.89
C GLY A 385 24.16 -10.22 -9.45
N GLU A 386 24.41 -11.19 -10.35
CA GLU A 386 25.26 -12.37 -10.09
C GLU A 386 26.67 -11.98 -9.64
N GLY A 387 26.98 -12.22 -8.36
CA GLY A 387 28.30 -12.00 -7.76
C GLY A 387 28.28 -11.25 -6.43
N GLY A 388 27.22 -10.47 -6.16
CA GLY A 388 27.04 -9.70 -4.92
C GLY A 388 28.03 -8.55 -4.72
N VAL A 389 27.55 -7.39 -4.27
CA VAL A 389 28.42 -6.33 -3.74
C VAL A 389 28.76 -6.72 -2.30
N THR A 390 30.03 -6.60 -1.90
CA THR A 390 30.46 -6.77 -0.50
C THR A 390 31.35 -5.61 -0.07
N VAL A 391 31.42 -5.36 1.23
CA VAL A 391 32.32 -4.35 1.79
C VAL A 391 33.78 -4.70 1.48
N GLU A 392 34.15 -5.98 1.60
CA GLU A 392 35.49 -6.46 1.26
C GLU A 392 35.82 -6.22 -0.22
N GLY A 393 34.90 -6.53 -1.14
CA GLY A 393 35.11 -6.34 -2.57
C GLY A 393 35.22 -4.86 -2.94
N PHE A 394 34.47 -3.98 -2.27
CA PHE A 394 34.60 -2.55 -2.44
C PHE A 394 35.95 -2.02 -1.90
N MET A 395 36.40 -2.53 -0.75
CA MET A 395 37.72 -2.21 -0.19
C MET A 395 38.86 -2.66 -1.10
N GLU A 396 38.79 -3.87 -1.64
CA GLU A 396 39.77 -4.35 -2.64
C GLU A 396 39.80 -3.45 -3.88
N ALA A 397 38.64 -2.97 -4.33
CA ALA A 397 38.56 -2.04 -5.46
C ALA A 397 39.20 -0.68 -5.12
N LEU A 398 38.93 -0.12 -3.94
CA LEU A 398 39.56 1.12 -3.47
C LEU A 398 41.08 1.00 -3.42
N GLU A 399 41.61 -0.04 -2.78
CA GLU A 399 43.05 -0.29 -2.68
C GLU A 399 43.69 -0.53 -4.06
N SER A 400 42.98 -1.22 -4.96
CA SER A 400 43.46 -1.46 -6.32
C SER A 400 43.61 -0.17 -7.13
N GLN A 401 42.74 0.81 -6.93
CA GLN A 401 42.69 2.04 -7.70
C GLN A 401 43.51 3.17 -7.07
N LEU A 402 43.50 3.29 -5.73
CA LEU A 402 44.14 4.38 -4.98
C LEU A 402 45.42 3.97 -4.24
N GLY A 403 45.67 2.67 -4.05
CA GLY A 403 46.74 2.18 -3.18
C GLY A 403 46.54 2.61 -1.73
N ASP A 404 47.63 2.97 -1.04
CA ASP A 404 47.60 3.40 0.36
C ASP A 404 46.72 4.65 0.59
N ALA A 405 46.48 5.46 -0.45
CA ALA A 405 45.64 6.66 -0.35
C ALA A 405 44.17 6.33 -0.07
N ALA A 406 43.71 5.09 -0.28
CA ALA A 406 42.38 4.66 0.15
C ALA A 406 42.15 4.87 1.66
N TRP A 407 43.21 4.74 2.47
CA TRP A 407 43.19 4.93 3.92
C TRP A 407 43.23 6.41 4.35
N GLU A 408 43.32 7.34 3.40
CA GLU A 408 43.16 8.77 3.67
C GLU A 408 41.68 9.20 3.68
N ILE A 409 40.76 8.34 3.22
CA ILE A 409 39.31 8.58 3.30
C ILE A 409 38.84 8.33 4.75
N ASP A 410 38.19 9.31 5.37
CA ASP A 410 37.79 9.25 6.78
C ASP A 410 36.84 8.08 7.08
N ALA A 411 35.86 7.79 6.22
CA ALA A 411 35.01 6.60 6.33
C ALA A 411 35.80 5.28 6.34
N VAL A 412 36.87 5.20 5.53
CA VAL A 412 37.72 4.00 5.43
C VAL A 412 38.59 3.87 6.68
N ALA A 413 39.23 4.97 7.09
CA ALA A 413 40.11 4.99 8.25
C ALA A 413 39.37 4.69 9.57
N SER A 414 38.11 5.13 9.67
CA SER A 414 37.24 4.91 10.83
C SER A 414 36.40 3.62 10.76
N GLY A 415 36.43 2.90 9.63
CA GLY A 415 35.65 1.67 9.44
C GLY A 415 34.14 1.88 9.28
N ARG A 416 33.70 3.10 8.94
CA ARG A 416 32.29 3.46 8.73
C ARG A 416 31.85 3.19 7.29
N ILE A 417 31.99 1.93 6.89
CA ILE A 417 31.55 1.42 5.58
C ILE A 417 30.49 0.35 5.82
N TYR A 418 29.28 0.62 5.34
CA TYR A 418 28.12 -0.23 5.53
C TYR A 418 27.56 -0.70 4.20
N ILE A 419 26.95 -1.88 4.16
CA ILE A 419 26.16 -2.36 3.03
C ILE A 419 24.73 -2.63 3.50
N LEU A 420 23.76 -2.08 2.79
CA LEU A 420 22.35 -2.40 3.03
C LEU A 420 22.02 -3.71 2.33
N LEU A 421 21.33 -4.63 3.01
CA LEU A 421 20.93 -5.92 2.47
C LEU A 421 19.44 -6.17 2.68
N ASP A 422 18.91 -7.16 1.95
CA ASP A 422 17.53 -7.65 2.08
C ASP A 422 16.50 -6.50 2.03
N GLU A 423 15.51 -6.49 2.92
CA GLU A 423 14.44 -5.50 2.95
C GLU A 423 14.95 -4.07 3.19
N TYR A 424 16.09 -3.91 3.87
CA TYR A 424 16.71 -2.59 4.04
C TYR A 424 17.27 -2.06 2.73
N ASN A 425 17.87 -2.92 1.91
CA ASN A 425 18.28 -2.54 0.56
C ASN A 425 17.06 -2.22 -0.31
N ASP A 426 16.05 -3.07 -0.33
CA ASP A 426 14.85 -2.86 -1.14
C ASP A 426 14.15 -1.55 -0.80
N SER A 427 14.02 -1.22 0.49
CA SER A 427 13.42 0.03 0.95
C SER A 427 14.19 1.27 0.48
N PHE A 428 15.50 1.15 0.23
CA PHE A 428 16.33 2.25 -0.27
C PHE A 428 16.34 2.31 -1.81
N ALA A 429 16.46 1.15 -2.47
CA ALA A 429 16.62 1.02 -3.90
C ALA A 429 15.31 1.22 -4.70
N ARG A 430 14.16 1.13 -4.05
CA ARG A 430 12.84 1.22 -4.69
C ARG A 430 12.12 2.48 -4.18
N PRO A 431 11.72 3.43 -5.05
CA PRO A 431 11.00 4.63 -4.65
C PRO A 431 9.54 4.28 -4.33
N SER A 432 9.29 3.81 -3.11
CA SER A 432 7.98 3.33 -2.68
C SER A 432 7.67 3.77 -1.25
N PRO A 433 6.45 3.53 -0.74
CA PRO A 433 6.13 3.88 0.64
C PRO A 433 7.06 3.22 1.67
N ARG A 434 7.71 2.09 1.33
CA ARG A 434 8.70 1.41 2.19
C ARG A 434 9.93 2.27 2.44
N THR A 435 10.21 3.27 1.61
CA THR A 435 11.38 4.13 1.70
C THR A 435 11.53 4.87 3.02
N VAL A 436 10.46 5.11 3.77
CA VAL A 436 10.61 5.69 5.12
C VAL A 436 11.38 4.78 6.07
N LEU A 437 11.40 3.46 5.85
CA LEU A 437 12.21 2.52 6.61
C LEU A 437 13.71 2.82 6.44
N SER A 438 14.16 3.04 5.21
CA SER A 438 15.57 3.32 4.93
C SER A 438 16.02 4.65 5.54
N MET A 439 15.13 5.64 5.71
CA MET A 439 15.47 6.87 6.45
C MET A 439 15.95 6.55 7.88
N PHE A 440 15.28 5.65 8.60
CA PHE A 440 15.67 5.29 9.96
C PHE A 440 16.89 4.36 9.99
N VAL A 441 17.00 3.42 9.04
CA VAL A 441 18.19 2.56 8.91
C VAL A 441 19.43 3.42 8.62
N MET A 442 19.31 4.38 7.71
CA MET A 442 20.38 5.33 7.39
C MET A 442 20.69 6.23 8.58
N ALA A 443 19.67 6.72 9.29
CA ALA A 443 19.86 7.49 10.51
C ALA A 443 20.68 6.70 11.55
N ALA A 444 20.44 5.40 11.70
CA ALA A 444 21.19 4.57 12.65
C ALA A 444 22.67 4.41 12.28
N VAL A 445 23.01 4.32 11.00
CA VAL A 445 24.41 4.19 10.55
C VAL A 445 25.14 5.54 10.47
N ILE A 446 24.42 6.61 10.13
CA ILE A 446 24.96 7.98 10.06
C ILE A 446 25.10 8.58 11.47
N HIS A 447 24.12 8.36 12.34
CA HIS A 447 24.02 8.89 13.70
C HIS A 447 23.76 7.79 14.75
N PRO A 448 24.68 6.84 14.97
CA PRO A 448 24.50 5.78 15.97
C PRO A 448 24.21 6.32 17.38
N GLU A 449 24.71 7.51 17.70
CA GLU A 449 24.47 8.19 18.98
C GLU A 449 22.99 8.53 19.23
N ALA A 450 22.18 8.71 18.18
CA ALA A 450 20.73 8.92 18.30
C ALA A 450 20.00 7.67 18.80
N PHE A 451 20.65 6.51 18.69
CA PHE A 451 20.12 5.19 19.05
C PHE A 451 20.85 4.57 20.24
N ASP A 452 21.62 5.37 21.00
CA ASP A 452 22.47 4.92 22.11
C ASP A 452 23.53 3.87 21.70
N MET A 453 23.96 3.92 20.43
CA MET A 453 24.96 3.03 19.84
C MET A 453 26.31 3.75 19.65
N GLN A 454 27.37 2.96 19.47
CA GLN A 454 28.69 3.46 19.06
C GLN A 454 28.97 3.00 17.61
N PRO A 455 29.71 3.77 16.79
CA PRO A 455 30.05 3.36 15.43
C PRO A 455 30.65 1.95 15.34
N ASP A 456 31.60 1.62 16.21
CA ASP A 456 32.28 0.30 16.26
C ASP A 456 31.36 -0.88 16.66
N SER A 457 30.14 -0.59 17.12
CA SER A 457 29.15 -1.61 17.50
C SER A 457 28.18 -1.96 16.37
N LEU A 458 28.14 -1.17 15.30
CA LEU A 458 27.28 -1.44 14.15
C LEU A 458 27.89 -2.55 13.27
N PRO A 459 27.07 -3.48 12.77
CA PRO A 459 27.52 -4.44 11.78
C PRO A 459 27.78 -3.72 10.44
N SER A 460 28.82 -4.12 9.71
CA SER A 460 29.08 -3.61 8.35
C SER A 460 28.02 -4.08 7.36
N GLU A 461 27.48 -5.28 7.54
CA GLU A 461 26.31 -5.79 6.83
C GLU A 461 25.04 -5.42 7.60
N VAL A 462 24.23 -4.53 7.03
CA VAL A 462 23.04 -3.96 7.67
C VAL A 462 21.79 -4.55 7.01
N SER A 463 21.17 -5.50 7.70
CA SER A 463 19.92 -6.15 7.32
C SER A 463 19.00 -6.28 8.54
N PRO A 464 17.71 -6.63 8.37
CA PRO A 464 16.82 -6.87 9.51
C PRO A 464 17.34 -7.94 10.47
N GLY A 465 18.16 -8.89 9.98
CA GLY A 465 18.77 -9.93 10.81
C GLY A 465 19.99 -9.47 11.62
N THR A 466 20.65 -8.37 11.24
CA THR A 466 21.87 -7.87 11.90
C THR A 466 21.64 -6.59 12.70
N LEU A 467 20.66 -5.77 12.31
CA LEU A 467 20.27 -4.54 12.97
C LEU A 467 18.74 -4.49 13.05
N ASP A 468 18.15 -4.69 14.23
CA ASP A 468 16.70 -4.58 14.41
C ASP A 468 16.29 -3.11 14.60
N ILE A 469 16.01 -2.42 13.49
CA ILE A 469 15.67 -0.99 13.54
C ILE A 469 14.37 -0.72 14.30
N LEU A 470 13.39 -1.64 14.28
CA LEU A 470 12.13 -1.44 14.97
C LEU A 470 12.35 -1.45 16.48
N ALA A 471 13.11 -2.43 16.99
CA ALA A 471 13.49 -2.48 18.40
C ALA A 471 14.27 -1.24 18.85
N LEU A 472 15.11 -0.67 17.96
CA LEU A 472 15.81 0.57 18.23
C LEU A 472 14.89 1.80 18.26
N LEU A 473 13.76 1.77 17.56
CA LEU A 473 12.78 2.87 17.52
C LEU A 473 11.69 2.74 18.59
N GLU A 474 11.55 1.58 19.23
CA GLU A 474 10.61 1.38 20.33
C GLU A 474 10.80 2.41 21.44
N GLY A 475 9.71 3.10 21.82
CA GLY A 475 9.72 4.15 22.82
C GLY A 475 10.31 5.49 22.36
N ARG A 476 10.84 5.59 21.13
CA ARG A 476 11.28 6.85 20.50
C ARG A 476 10.23 7.42 19.55
N LEU A 477 9.46 6.56 18.88
CA LEU A 477 8.43 6.95 17.91
C LEU A 477 7.01 6.63 18.39
N PRO A 478 5.98 7.32 17.86
CA PRO A 478 4.58 6.93 18.03
C PRO A 478 4.30 5.51 17.51
N GLY A 479 3.34 4.82 18.13
CA GLY A 479 3.01 3.43 17.79
C GLY A 479 2.53 3.27 16.34
N GLU A 480 1.78 4.25 15.83
CA GLU A 480 1.29 4.27 14.45
C GLU A 480 2.42 4.34 13.42
N VAL A 481 3.52 5.05 13.75
CA VAL A 481 4.72 5.09 12.89
C VAL A 481 5.44 3.75 12.94
N LEU A 482 5.57 3.14 14.12
CA LEU A 482 6.20 1.82 14.24
C LEU A 482 5.41 0.73 13.50
N GLU A 483 4.08 0.78 13.53
CA GLU A 483 3.21 -0.14 12.77
C GLU A 483 3.41 0.02 11.26
N PHE A 484 3.46 1.26 10.77
CA PHE A 484 3.72 1.54 9.36
C PHE A 484 5.11 1.05 8.90
N LEU A 485 6.15 1.25 9.73
CA LEU A 485 7.50 0.76 9.47
C LEU A 485 7.58 -0.77 9.55
N GLY A 486 6.84 -1.38 10.48
CA GLY A 486 6.71 -2.83 10.58
C GLY A 486 6.12 -3.43 9.32
N GLY A 487 5.06 -2.84 8.78
CA GLY A 487 4.48 -3.24 7.51
C GLY A 487 5.45 -3.14 6.33
N ALA A 488 6.49 -2.29 6.38
CA ALA A 488 7.50 -2.21 5.31
C ALA A 488 8.47 -3.41 5.29
N LEU A 489 8.50 -4.21 6.35
CA LEU A 489 9.37 -5.38 6.51
C LEU A 489 8.70 -6.72 6.14
N GLY A 490 7.40 -6.73 5.88
CA GLY A 490 6.61 -7.93 5.61
C GLY A 490 5.85 -8.36 6.85
#